data_AF-A0A1C9W6G7-F1
#
_entry.id   AF-A0A1C9W6G7-F1
#
_cell.length_a   1.000
_cell.length_b   1.000
_cell.length_c   1.000
_cell.angle_alpha   90.00
_cell.angle_beta   90.00
_cell.angle_gamma   90.00
#
_symmetry.space_group_name_H-M   'P 1'
#
loop_
_entity.id
_entity.type
_entity.pdbx_description
1 polymer ?
#
loop_
_entity_poly.entity_id
_entity_poly.type
_entity_poly.pdbx_seq_one_letter_code
_entity_poly.pdbx_strand_id
1 'polypeptide(L)'
;MATYAIGDIQGCFEPFMRLLDKVHFRPDRDKLWLAGDMVHRGHDSLSTLRFLYEHRAQVTAVLGNHDLHLLALAHGAKRLTDKEHDLAKILRAKDADTLLEWLQSLPLVVHKKGFTMVHAGIPPIWSITKAVELSREVHRALADDAMAKAYFYGMYGNEPHCWSDHLLGIERLRSITNYFTRMRFCRADGTLDLVTKRGPEAEHNGYLPWFSHPERKTRNDKIIFGHWAALEGRADTPNVFALDTGCVWGGYLTAMRLSDEKFFCADCGV
;
A
#
# COMPACT_ATOMS: atom_id res chain seq x y z
N MET A 1 1.67 -24.75 -5.08
CA MET A 1 1.34 -23.59 -4.25
C MET A 1 1.87 -22.38 -4.97
N ALA A 2 0.98 -21.60 -5.56
CA ALA A 2 1.32 -20.31 -6.15
C ALA A 2 1.22 -19.21 -5.10
N THR A 3 1.92 -18.11 -5.32
CA THR A 3 1.76 -16.88 -4.54
C THR A 3 1.53 -15.75 -5.55
N TYR A 4 0.40 -15.08 -5.45
CA TYR A 4 0.00 -14.00 -6.36
C TYR A 4 0.07 -12.67 -5.62
N ALA A 5 0.96 -11.78 -6.06
CA ALA A 5 0.98 -10.40 -5.61
C ALA A 5 0.00 -9.58 -6.44
N ILE A 6 -0.86 -8.78 -5.81
CA ILE A 6 -1.95 -8.02 -6.44
C ILE A 6 -1.80 -6.55 -6.03
N GLY A 7 -2.02 -5.66 -7.00
CA GLY A 7 -2.02 -4.21 -6.79
C GLY A 7 -3.27 -3.70 -6.06
N ASP A 8 -3.47 -2.39 -6.14
CA ASP A 8 -4.54 -1.65 -5.47
C ASP A 8 -5.93 -2.13 -5.89
N ILE A 9 -6.68 -2.71 -4.94
CA ILE A 9 -8.05 -3.24 -5.18
C ILE A 9 -9.07 -2.11 -5.07
N GLN A 10 -8.91 -1.22 -4.08
CA GLN A 10 -9.74 -0.03 -3.88
C GLN A 10 -11.25 -0.33 -3.95
N GLY A 11 -11.70 -1.36 -3.24
CA GLY A 11 -13.12 -1.73 -3.21
C GLY A 11 -13.70 -2.28 -4.53
N CYS A 12 -12.85 -2.58 -5.53
CA CYS A 12 -13.23 -3.22 -6.79
C CYS A 12 -13.38 -4.74 -6.61
N PHE A 13 -14.35 -5.15 -5.79
CA PHE A 13 -14.53 -6.54 -5.38
C PHE A 13 -14.80 -7.48 -6.57
N GLU A 14 -15.62 -7.06 -7.52
CA GLU A 14 -16.00 -7.89 -8.68
C GLU A 14 -14.82 -8.10 -9.66
N PRO A 15 -14.04 -7.06 -10.05
CA PRO A 15 -12.76 -7.27 -10.75
C PRO A 15 -11.77 -8.15 -9.98
N PHE A 16 -11.71 -8.03 -8.65
CA PHE A 16 -10.88 -8.90 -7.81
C PHE A 16 -11.28 -10.36 -7.90
N MET A 17 -12.57 -10.68 -7.79
CA MET A 17 -13.05 -12.04 -7.96
C MET A 17 -12.80 -12.60 -9.37
N ARG A 18 -12.97 -11.78 -10.43
CA ARG A 18 -12.61 -12.18 -11.81
C ARG A 18 -11.12 -12.49 -11.95
N LEU A 19 -10.25 -11.72 -11.32
CA LEU A 19 -8.80 -11.97 -11.34
C LEU A 19 -8.47 -13.29 -10.64
N LEU A 20 -9.09 -13.55 -9.49
CA LEU A 20 -8.90 -14.82 -8.77
C LEU A 20 -9.39 -16.02 -9.58
N ASP A 21 -10.53 -15.92 -10.25
CA ASP A 21 -11.04 -16.96 -11.14
C ASP A 21 -10.09 -17.21 -12.33
N LYS A 22 -9.59 -16.13 -12.96
CA LYS A 22 -8.66 -16.19 -14.09
C LYS A 22 -7.34 -16.89 -13.76
N VAL A 23 -6.86 -16.76 -12.53
CA VAL A 23 -5.64 -17.46 -12.07
C VAL A 23 -5.95 -18.81 -11.40
N HIS A 24 -7.22 -19.23 -11.41
CA HIS A 24 -7.75 -20.40 -10.73
C HIS A 24 -7.28 -20.49 -9.27
N PHE A 25 -7.38 -19.36 -8.56
CA PHE A 25 -6.92 -19.23 -7.18
C PHE A 25 -7.62 -20.24 -6.27
N ARG A 26 -6.82 -20.98 -5.49
CA ARG A 26 -7.33 -21.99 -4.56
C ARG A 26 -6.94 -21.65 -3.13
N PRO A 27 -7.87 -21.20 -2.25
CA PRO A 27 -7.54 -20.73 -0.90
C PRO A 27 -7.02 -21.84 0.03
N ASP A 28 -7.23 -23.11 -0.28
CA ASP A 28 -6.65 -24.24 0.44
C ASP A 28 -5.15 -24.44 0.14
N ARG A 29 -4.64 -23.88 -0.97
CA ARG A 29 -3.30 -24.16 -1.47
C ARG A 29 -2.45 -22.92 -1.78
N ASP A 30 -3.05 -21.88 -2.32
CA ASP A 30 -2.37 -20.71 -2.85
C ASP A 30 -2.40 -19.55 -1.85
N LYS A 31 -1.59 -18.53 -2.12
CA LYS A 31 -1.43 -17.36 -1.24
C LYS A 31 -1.59 -16.07 -2.01
N LEU A 32 -2.12 -15.06 -1.33
CA LEU A 32 -2.27 -13.71 -1.84
C LEU A 32 -1.29 -12.77 -1.14
N TRP A 33 -0.68 -11.90 -1.92
CA TRP A 33 0.14 -10.78 -1.48
C TRP A 33 -0.54 -9.50 -1.94
N LEU A 34 -0.90 -8.58 -1.05
CA LEU A 34 -1.67 -7.38 -1.42
C LEU A 34 -0.85 -6.12 -1.14
N ALA A 35 -0.70 -5.27 -2.17
CA ALA A 35 0.10 -4.06 -2.13
C ALA A 35 -0.55 -2.89 -1.38
N GLY A 36 -1.57 -3.13 -0.56
CA GLY A 36 -2.34 -2.08 0.13
C GLY A 36 -3.45 -1.47 -0.72
N ASP A 37 -4.09 -0.43 -0.17
CA ASP A 37 -5.27 0.22 -0.76
C ASP A 37 -6.33 -0.82 -1.16
N MET A 38 -6.73 -1.64 -0.19
CA MET A 38 -7.75 -2.67 -0.38
C MET A 38 -9.15 -2.05 -0.43
N VAL A 39 -9.31 -0.88 0.19
CA VAL A 39 -10.57 -0.13 0.33
C VAL A 39 -10.53 1.24 -0.31
N HIS A 40 -11.69 1.91 -0.27
CA HIS A 40 -11.94 3.28 -0.71
C HIS A 40 -12.02 3.41 -2.23
N ARG A 41 -12.75 4.42 -2.71
CA ARG A 41 -12.99 4.78 -4.13
C ARG A 41 -13.97 3.87 -4.87
N GLY A 42 -13.81 2.55 -4.77
CA GLY A 42 -14.70 1.60 -5.43
C GLY A 42 -16.03 1.44 -4.70
N HIS A 43 -16.90 0.62 -5.28
CA HIS A 43 -18.28 0.49 -4.83
C HIS A 43 -18.48 -0.48 -3.65
N ASP A 44 -17.54 -1.41 -3.43
CA ASP A 44 -17.71 -2.52 -2.50
C ASP A 44 -16.47 -2.85 -1.64
N SER A 45 -15.97 -1.84 -0.92
CA SER A 45 -14.89 -1.99 0.06
C SER A 45 -15.22 -2.99 1.18
N LEU A 46 -16.49 -3.10 1.59
CA LEU A 46 -16.91 -4.01 2.67
C LEU A 46 -16.80 -5.48 2.26
N SER A 47 -17.29 -5.86 1.07
CA SER A 47 -17.14 -7.24 0.59
C SER A 47 -15.68 -7.60 0.37
N THR A 48 -14.87 -6.67 -0.16
CA THR A 48 -13.42 -6.87 -0.27
C THR A 48 -12.81 -7.18 1.10
N LEU A 49 -13.06 -6.36 2.13
CA LEU A 49 -12.47 -6.59 3.44
C LEU A 49 -12.93 -7.90 4.07
N ARG A 50 -14.21 -8.25 3.94
CA ARG A 50 -14.78 -9.50 4.47
C ARG A 50 -14.14 -10.72 3.84
N PHE A 51 -14.01 -10.75 2.52
CA PHE A 51 -13.35 -11.84 1.81
C PHE A 51 -11.90 -11.99 2.27
N LEU A 52 -11.16 -10.88 2.35
CA LEU A 52 -9.77 -10.92 2.79
C LEU A 52 -9.63 -11.38 4.24
N TYR A 53 -10.53 -10.94 5.12
CA TYR A 53 -10.57 -11.40 6.49
C TYR A 53 -10.90 -12.90 6.58
N GLU A 54 -11.90 -13.39 5.84
CA GLU A 54 -12.26 -14.80 5.79
C GLU A 54 -11.06 -15.68 5.39
N HIS A 55 -10.28 -15.22 4.42
CA HIS A 55 -9.09 -15.92 3.91
C HIS A 55 -7.76 -15.42 4.51
N ARG A 56 -7.79 -14.74 5.66
CA ARG A 56 -6.62 -14.05 6.25
C ARG A 56 -5.40 -14.94 6.48
N ALA A 57 -5.57 -16.25 6.67
CA ALA A 57 -4.43 -17.17 6.83
C ALA A 57 -3.60 -17.35 5.54
N GLN A 58 -4.17 -17.01 4.38
CA GLN A 58 -3.58 -17.09 3.06
C GLN A 58 -3.12 -15.73 2.53
N VAL A 59 -3.55 -14.66 3.19
CA VAL A 59 -3.28 -13.27 2.79
C VAL A 59 -2.06 -12.75 3.54
N THR A 60 -1.15 -12.15 2.78
CA THR A 60 -0.09 -11.28 3.27
C THR A 60 -0.34 -9.92 2.66
N ALA A 61 -0.50 -8.88 3.47
CA ALA A 61 -0.85 -7.56 2.96
C ALA A 61 0.01 -6.50 3.65
N VAL A 62 0.20 -5.38 2.96
CA VAL A 62 0.73 -4.15 3.55
C VAL A 62 -0.35 -3.08 3.61
N LEU A 63 -0.24 -2.14 4.54
CA LEU A 63 -1.14 -1.00 4.64
C LEU A 63 -0.82 0.06 3.57
N GLY A 64 -1.85 0.47 2.85
CA GLY A 64 -1.83 1.64 1.96
C GLY A 64 -2.38 2.91 2.60
N ASN A 65 -2.37 4.01 1.84
CA ASN A 65 -2.84 5.29 2.36
C ASN A 65 -4.35 5.33 2.62
N HIS A 66 -5.13 4.58 1.85
CA HIS A 66 -6.58 4.53 1.99
C HIS A 66 -6.99 3.59 3.12
N ASP A 67 -6.23 2.52 3.36
CA ASP A 67 -6.41 1.66 4.52
C ASP A 67 -6.16 2.42 5.83
N LEU A 68 -5.05 3.18 5.90
CA LEU A 68 -4.76 4.06 7.05
C LEU A 68 -5.83 5.15 7.22
N HIS A 69 -6.39 5.67 6.12
CA HIS A 69 -7.46 6.64 6.18
C HIS A 69 -8.74 6.07 6.81
N LEU A 70 -9.12 4.84 6.43
CA LEU A 70 -10.24 4.12 7.06
C LEU A 70 -10.00 3.95 8.57
N LEU A 71 -8.81 3.52 8.97
CA LEU A 71 -8.46 3.37 10.39
C LEU A 71 -8.51 4.72 11.12
N ALA A 72 -8.03 5.81 10.51
CA ALA A 72 -8.11 7.14 11.09
C ALA A 72 -9.55 7.63 11.30
N LEU A 73 -10.49 7.27 10.41
CA LEU A 73 -11.92 7.52 10.60
C LEU A 73 -12.46 6.73 11.79
N ALA A 74 -12.11 5.44 11.91
CA ALA A 74 -12.50 4.59 13.04
C ALA A 74 -12.00 5.12 14.39
N HIS A 75 -10.79 5.70 14.42
CA HIS A 75 -10.21 6.33 15.62
C HIS A 75 -10.70 7.76 15.87
N GLY A 76 -11.61 8.29 15.04
CA GLY A 76 -12.16 9.64 15.19
C GLY A 76 -11.20 10.78 14.84
N ALA A 77 -10.05 10.49 14.23
CA ALA A 77 -9.06 11.48 13.82
C ALA A 77 -9.50 12.31 12.60
N LYS A 78 -10.47 11.79 11.84
CA LYS A 78 -11.18 12.50 10.77
C LYS A 78 -12.68 12.28 10.90
N ARG A 79 -13.45 13.19 10.30
CA ARG A 79 -14.91 13.07 10.20
C ARG A 79 -15.25 12.51 8.83
N LEU A 80 -16.20 11.59 8.79
CA LEU A 80 -16.80 11.13 7.53
C LEU A 80 -17.44 12.32 6.80
N THR A 81 -17.25 12.35 5.49
CA THR A 81 -17.94 13.22 4.54
C THR A 81 -18.72 12.36 3.54
N ASP A 82 -19.53 13.00 2.71
CA ASP A 82 -20.30 12.30 1.68
C ASP A 82 -19.41 11.56 0.65
N LYS A 83 -18.11 11.92 0.58
CA LYS A 83 -17.14 11.28 -0.31
C LYS A 83 -16.75 9.88 0.15
N GLU A 84 -16.84 9.57 1.45
CA GLU A 84 -16.44 8.29 2.03
C GLU A 84 -17.64 7.35 2.29
N HIS A 85 -18.65 7.39 1.41
CA HIS A 85 -19.88 6.59 1.56
C HIS A 85 -19.62 5.07 1.59
N ASP A 86 -18.60 4.58 0.87
CA ASP A 86 -18.22 3.18 0.85
C ASP A 86 -17.54 2.76 2.17
N LEU A 87 -16.65 3.61 2.71
CA LEU A 87 -16.01 3.39 4.01
C LEU A 87 -17.02 3.46 5.16
N ALA A 88 -18.02 4.32 5.06
CA ALA A 88 -19.11 4.40 6.04
C ALA A 88 -19.86 3.06 6.17
N LYS A 89 -19.95 2.25 5.11
CA LYS A 89 -20.54 0.90 5.19
C LYS A 89 -19.72 -0.02 6.09
N ILE A 90 -18.38 0.07 6.04
CA ILE A 90 -17.48 -0.71 6.90
C ILE A 90 -17.65 -0.28 8.35
N LEU A 91 -17.57 1.02 8.62
CA LEU A 91 -17.65 1.57 9.99
C LEU A 91 -18.99 1.30 10.68
N ARG A 92 -20.07 1.05 9.91
CA ARG A 92 -21.41 0.73 10.43
C ARG A 92 -21.72 -0.77 10.41
N ALA A 93 -20.81 -1.59 9.89
CA ALA A 93 -21.03 -3.03 9.79
C ALA A 93 -21.01 -3.69 11.19
N LYS A 94 -21.77 -4.78 11.36
CA LYS A 94 -21.82 -5.50 12.65
C LYS A 94 -20.48 -6.12 13.03
N ASP A 95 -19.66 -6.42 12.04
CA ASP A 95 -18.33 -7.02 12.12
C ASP A 95 -17.20 -5.98 11.98
N ALA A 96 -17.51 -4.69 12.09
CA ALA A 96 -16.55 -3.60 11.90
C ALA A 96 -15.30 -3.75 12.79
N ASP A 97 -15.48 -3.96 14.09
CA ASP A 97 -14.35 -4.05 15.03
C ASP A 97 -13.37 -5.16 14.62
N THR A 98 -13.90 -6.35 14.34
CA THR A 98 -13.10 -7.50 13.89
C THR A 98 -12.33 -7.23 12.59
N LEU A 99 -12.98 -6.56 11.63
CA LEU A 99 -12.39 -6.20 10.34
C LEU A 99 -11.29 -5.15 10.49
N LEU A 100 -11.53 -4.12 11.31
CA LEU A 100 -10.62 -3.01 11.54
C LEU A 100 -9.42 -3.42 12.40
N GLU A 101 -9.62 -4.25 13.42
CA GLU A 101 -8.54 -4.83 14.23
C GLU A 101 -7.57 -5.63 13.36
N TRP A 102 -8.10 -6.48 12.47
CA TRP A 102 -7.27 -7.21 11.52
C TRP A 102 -6.53 -6.27 10.57
N LEU A 103 -7.22 -5.29 9.98
CA LEU A 103 -6.59 -4.31 9.10
C LEU A 103 -5.45 -3.56 9.81
N GLN A 104 -5.68 -3.09 11.04
CA GLN A 104 -4.68 -2.35 11.84
C GLN A 104 -3.46 -3.20 12.21
N SER A 105 -3.59 -4.52 12.25
CA SER A 105 -2.48 -5.46 12.53
C SER A 105 -1.52 -5.66 11.34
N LEU A 106 -1.87 -5.14 10.16
CA LEU A 106 -1.04 -5.30 8.97
C LEU A 106 0.20 -4.39 9.01
N PRO A 107 1.36 -4.85 8.51
CA PRO A 107 2.58 -4.05 8.44
C PRO A 107 2.56 -3.04 7.28
N LEU A 108 3.52 -2.12 7.25
CA LEU A 108 3.77 -1.26 6.07
C LEU A 108 4.73 -1.90 5.05
N VAL A 109 5.57 -2.82 5.51
CA VAL A 109 6.54 -3.54 4.68
C VAL A 109 6.55 -5.02 5.04
N VAL A 110 6.53 -5.88 4.02
CA VAL A 110 6.78 -7.32 4.15
C VAL A 110 7.99 -7.70 3.32
N HIS A 111 8.95 -8.41 3.93
CA HIS A 111 10.07 -9.02 3.20
C HIS A 111 10.08 -10.53 3.41
N LYS A 112 9.90 -11.30 2.33
CA LYS A 112 9.86 -12.77 2.39
C LYS A 112 10.10 -13.37 1.00
N LYS A 113 10.71 -14.56 0.95
CA LYS A 113 10.99 -15.30 -0.30
C LYS A 113 11.79 -14.49 -1.36
N GLY A 114 12.67 -13.58 -0.90
CA GLY A 114 13.47 -12.73 -1.80
C GLY A 114 12.69 -11.57 -2.44
N PHE A 115 11.43 -11.36 -2.06
CA PHE A 115 10.63 -10.21 -2.46
C PHE A 115 10.35 -9.30 -1.26
N THR A 116 10.28 -8.00 -1.53
CA THR A 116 9.80 -6.98 -0.60
C THR A 116 8.54 -6.35 -1.17
N MET A 117 7.47 -6.31 -0.37
CA MET A 117 6.23 -5.62 -0.70
C MET A 117 6.07 -4.40 0.21
N VAL A 118 5.71 -3.28 -0.40
CA VAL A 118 5.47 -1.98 0.25
C VAL A 118 4.48 -1.20 -0.62
N HIS A 119 3.58 -0.43 -0.03
CA HIS A 119 2.51 0.21 -0.82
C HIS A 119 3.04 1.20 -1.87
N ALA A 120 3.89 2.14 -1.48
CA ALA A 120 4.43 3.17 -2.38
C ALA A 120 5.86 2.91 -2.87
N GLY A 121 6.77 2.47 -1.98
CA GLY A 121 8.17 2.23 -2.33
C GLY A 121 9.13 2.33 -1.15
N ILE A 122 10.44 2.22 -1.44
CA ILE A 122 11.52 2.42 -0.46
C ILE A 122 12.44 3.55 -0.99
N PRO A 123 12.66 4.63 -0.23
CA PRO A 123 13.48 5.74 -0.71
C PRO A 123 14.94 5.31 -0.95
N PRO A 124 15.69 6.01 -1.81
CA PRO A 124 17.05 5.62 -2.20
C PRO A 124 18.02 5.47 -1.02
N ILE A 125 17.76 6.18 0.07
CA ILE A 125 18.58 6.24 1.28
C ILE A 125 18.41 5.07 2.26
N TRP A 126 17.39 4.21 2.08
CA TRP A 126 17.09 3.10 2.99
C TRP A 126 17.41 1.74 2.39
N SER A 127 18.02 0.86 3.19
CA SER A 127 18.13 -0.58 2.87
C SER A 127 16.84 -1.31 3.22
N ILE A 128 16.68 -2.55 2.74
CA ILE A 128 15.55 -3.43 3.12
C ILE A 128 15.47 -3.60 4.65
N THR A 129 16.61 -3.82 5.31
CA THR A 129 16.66 -3.96 6.78
C THR A 129 16.11 -2.72 7.48
N LYS A 130 16.56 -1.53 7.09
CA LYS A 130 16.06 -0.27 7.66
C LYS A 130 14.57 -0.09 7.38
N ALA A 131 14.11 -0.42 6.17
CA ALA A 131 12.70 -0.31 5.82
C ALA A 131 11.81 -1.21 6.69
N VAL A 132 12.22 -2.46 6.93
CA VAL A 132 11.52 -3.40 7.81
C VAL A 132 11.52 -2.92 9.27
N GLU A 133 12.65 -2.39 9.77
CA GLU A 133 12.72 -1.82 11.12
C GLU A 133 11.76 -0.64 11.30
N LEU A 134 11.76 0.31 10.36
CA LEU A 134 10.86 1.47 10.39
C LEU A 134 9.38 1.05 10.26
N SER A 135 9.08 0.03 9.45
CA SER A 135 7.74 -0.54 9.41
C SER A 135 7.32 -1.12 10.77
N ARG A 136 8.24 -1.75 11.51
CA ARG A 136 7.95 -2.27 12.86
C ARG A 136 7.78 -1.16 13.88
N GLU A 137 8.40 0.00 13.69
CA GLU A 137 8.15 1.17 14.56
C GLU A 137 6.70 1.64 14.45
N VAL A 138 6.19 1.84 13.24
CA VAL A 138 4.78 2.24 13.04
C VAL A 138 3.83 1.13 13.50
N HIS A 139 4.12 -0.14 13.17
CA HIS A 139 3.27 -1.26 13.62
C HIS A 139 3.18 -1.35 15.15
N ARG A 140 4.28 -1.13 15.89
CA ARG A 140 4.24 -1.07 17.36
C ARG A 140 3.40 0.10 17.88
N ALA A 141 3.45 1.25 17.22
CA ALA A 141 2.60 2.39 17.59
C ALA A 141 1.11 2.10 17.32
N LEU A 142 0.79 1.39 16.24
CA LEU A 142 -0.57 0.96 15.92
C LEU A 142 -1.11 -0.12 16.87
N ALA A 143 -0.23 -0.92 17.50
CA ALA A 143 -0.63 -1.97 18.43
C ALA A 143 -0.92 -1.48 19.87
N ASP A 144 -0.58 -0.22 20.18
CA ASP A 144 -0.86 0.42 21.47
C ASP A 144 -1.96 1.45 21.30
N ASP A 145 -3.08 1.34 22.04
CA ASP A 145 -4.27 2.17 21.82
C ASP A 145 -4.00 3.68 21.95
N ALA A 146 -3.18 4.07 22.93
CA ALA A 146 -2.88 5.48 23.19
C ALA A 146 -2.00 6.05 22.07
N MET A 147 -0.97 5.30 21.67
CA MET A 147 -0.08 5.67 20.57
C MET A 147 -0.77 5.63 19.22
N ALA A 148 -1.66 4.65 18.98
CA ALA A 148 -2.45 4.54 17.76
C ALA A 148 -3.35 5.77 17.59
N LYS A 149 -4.04 6.17 18.67
CA LYS A 149 -4.82 7.41 18.67
C LYS A 149 -3.96 8.63 18.38
N ALA A 150 -2.84 8.82 19.09
CA ALA A 150 -1.93 9.95 18.84
C ALA A 150 -1.39 9.95 17.39
N TYR A 151 -1.06 8.77 16.88
CA TYR A 151 -0.62 8.55 15.50
C TYR A 151 -1.70 8.97 14.50
N PHE A 152 -2.93 8.46 14.59
CA PHE A 152 -3.96 8.78 13.61
C PHE A 152 -4.34 10.27 13.58
N TYR A 153 -4.35 10.94 14.74
CA TYR A 153 -4.57 12.39 14.81
C TYR A 153 -3.42 13.19 14.20
N GLY A 154 -2.19 12.68 14.25
CA GLY A 154 -1.01 13.36 13.76
C GLY A 154 -0.39 12.79 12.49
N MET A 155 -0.91 11.74 11.85
CA MET A 155 -0.31 11.15 10.64
C MET A 155 -0.56 12.01 9.38
N TYR A 156 -1.48 12.98 9.44
CA TYR A 156 -1.74 13.88 8.32
C TYR A 156 -0.70 14.99 8.28
N GLY A 157 -0.16 15.25 7.09
CA GLY A 157 0.79 16.31 6.84
C GLY A 157 1.81 15.92 5.78
N ASN A 158 2.50 16.93 5.24
CA ASN A 158 3.57 16.73 4.26
C ASN A 158 4.97 16.95 4.87
N GLU A 159 5.03 17.45 6.10
CA GLU A 159 6.29 17.68 6.83
C GLU A 159 6.52 16.60 7.88
N PRO A 160 7.78 16.17 8.10
CA PRO A 160 8.99 16.63 7.42
C PRO A 160 9.15 16.04 6.01
N HIS A 161 9.65 16.85 5.07
CA HIS A 161 9.91 16.41 3.68
C HIS A 161 11.15 15.53 3.53
N CYS A 162 12.12 15.58 4.46
CA CYS A 162 13.34 14.78 4.41
C CYS A 162 13.50 13.93 5.68
N TRP A 163 14.03 12.72 5.52
CA TRP A 163 14.32 11.82 6.63
C TRP A 163 15.47 12.34 7.49
N SER A 164 15.32 12.24 8.80
CA SER A 164 16.40 12.37 9.76
C SER A 164 16.25 11.31 10.85
N ASP A 165 17.33 10.62 11.19
CA ASP A 165 17.32 9.65 12.29
C ASP A 165 17.02 10.31 13.65
N HIS A 166 17.13 11.63 13.75
CA HIS A 166 16.77 12.42 14.93
C HIS A 166 15.29 12.78 15.02
N LEU A 167 14.46 12.44 14.02
CA LEU A 167 13.01 12.59 14.14
C LEU A 167 12.49 11.71 15.28
N LEU A 168 11.59 12.27 16.09
CA LEU A 168 10.98 11.60 17.25
C LEU A 168 9.44 11.68 17.19
N GLY A 169 8.79 10.83 17.99
CA GLY A 169 7.35 10.87 18.19
C GLY A 169 6.54 10.79 16.90
N ILE A 170 5.45 11.55 16.82
CA ILE A 170 4.49 11.47 15.72
C ILE A 170 5.08 11.98 14.40
N GLU A 171 6.00 12.95 14.42
CA GLU A 171 6.67 13.42 13.20
C GLU A 171 7.50 12.31 12.55
N ARG A 172 8.18 11.50 13.36
CA ARG A 172 8.90 10.32 12.88
C ARG A 172 7.94 9.31 12.25
N LEU A 173 6.86 8.95 12.94
CA LEU A 173 5.88 7.99 12.44
C LEU A 173 5.20 8.48 11.17
N ARG A 174 4.87 9.78 11.09
CA ARG A 174 4.33 10.43 9.90
C ARG A 174 5.32 10.37 8.74
N SER A 175 6.59 10.68 8.98
CA SER A 175 7.64 10.61 7.95
C SER A 175 7.74 9.20 7.38
N ILE A 176 7.85 8.17 8.24
CA ILE A 176 7.86 6.76 7.83
C ILE A 176 6.61 6.42 6.98
N THR A 177 5.44 6.85 7.45
CA THR A 177 4.16 6.63 6.76
C THR A 177 4.15 7.27 5.38
N ASN A 178 4.64 8.51 5.25
CA ASN A 178 4.69 9.22 3.96
C ASN A 178 5.59 8.50 2.95
N TYR A 179 6.76 8.01 3.37
CA TYR A 179 7.64 7.21 2.51
C TYR A 179 6.95 5.94 2.03
N PHE A 180 6.35 5.15 2.93
CA PHE A 180 5.80 3.85 2.57
C PHE A 180 4.45 3.88 1.89
N THR A 181 3.66 4.95 2.06
CA THR A 181 2.28 4.98 1.59
C THR A 181 1.95 6.08 0.60
N ARG A 182 2.82 7.08 0.43
CA ARG A 182 2.50 8.26 -0.38
C ARG A 182 3.57 8.65 -1.39
N MET A 183 4.78 8.12 -1.28
CA MET A 183 5.91 8.45 -2.13
C MET A 183 5.64 8.13 -3.60
N ARG A 184 6.04 9.05 -4.48
CA ARG A 184 6.15 8.83 -5.92
C ARG A 184 7.53 9.28 -6.37
N PHE A 185 7.78 10.57 -6.20
CA PHE A 185 9.05 11.21 -6.49
C PHE A 185 9.83 11.54 -5.22
N CYS A 186 11.15 11.47 -5.32
CA CYS A 186 12.05 11.99 -4.31
C CYS A 186 13.38 12.46 -4.92
N ARG A 187 14.15 13.23 -4.17
CA ARG A 187 15.55 13.52 -4.47
C ARG A 187 16.45 12.36 -4.04
N ALA A 188 17.71 12.38 -4.47
CA ALA A 188 18.70 11.35 -4.13
C ALA A 188 18.98 11.27 -2.62
N ASP A 189 18.85 12.39 -1.90
CA ASP A 189 18.95 12.47 -0.44
C ASP A 189 17.70 11.96 0.30
N GLY A 190 16.66 11.55 -0.43
CA GLY A 190 15.39 11.08 0.10
C GLY A 190 14.36 12.18 0.34
N THR A 191 14.61 13.44 0.01
CA THR A 191 13.59 14.50 0.11
C THR A 191 12.38 14.15 -0.74
N LEU A 192 11.19 14.06 -0.13
CA LEU A 192 9.93 13.67 -0.76
C LEU A 192 9.27 14.83 -1.50
N ASP A 193 8.69 14.53 -2.66
CA ASP A 193 7.64 15.34 -3.25
C ASP A 193 6.28 14.67 -3.03
N LEU A 194 5.47 15.28 -2.16
CA LEU A 194 4.12 14.81 -1.81
C LEU A 194 3.01 15.61 -2.48
N VAL A 195 3.36 16.56 -3.35
CA VAL A 195 2.40 17.46 -4.03
C VAL A 195 2.16 16.99 -5.46
N THR A 196 3.22 16.58 -6.16
CA THR A 196 3.10 16.14 -7.57
C THR A 196 2.43 14.78 -7.69
N LYS A 197 1.38 14.71 -8.51
CA LYS A 197 0.59 13.49 -8.79
C LYS A 197 0.61 13.09 -10.26
N ARG A 198 1.71 13.37 -10.96
CA ARG A 198 1.87 13.17 -12.42
C ARG A 198 2.47 11.78 -12.75
N GLY A 199 2.47 11.42 -14.04
CA GLY A 199 3.18 10.25 -14.56
C GLY A 199 4.71 10.38 -14.49
N PRO A 200 5.48 9.30 -14.74
CA PRO A 200 6.92 9.19 -14.46
C PRO A 200 7.81 10.12 -15.27
N GLU A 201 7.37 10.60 -16.43
CA GLU A 201 8.14 11.50 -17.32
C GLU A 201 8.33 12.92 -16.74
N ALA A 202 7.73 13.20 -15.58
CA ALA A 202 7.80 14.50 -14.92
C ALA A 202 9.05 14.65 -14.02
N GLU A 203 10.25 14.36 -14.54
CA GLU A 203 11.48 14.81 -13.87
C GLU A 203 11.42 16.33 -13.71
N HIS A 204 11.62 16.82 -12.49
CA HIS A 204 11.60 18.25 -12.25
C HIS A 204 12.42 18.60 -11.01
N ASN A 205 13.22 19.67 -11.08
CA ASN A 205 13.90 20.25 -9.92
C ASN A 205 14.70 19.25 -9.04
N GLY A 206 15.30 18.23 -9.66
CA GLY A 206 16.07 17.16 -9.02
C GLY A 206 15.26 16.01 -8.42
N TYR A 207 13.93 16.02 -8.60
CA TYR A 207 13.04 14.92 -8.23
C TYR A 207 12.95 13.90 -9.35
N LEU A 208 13.20 12.64 -9.00
CA LEU A 208 13.04 11.48 -9.89
C LEU A 208 12.04 10.50 -9.25
N PRO A 209 11.39 9.62 -10.04
CA PRO A 209 10.70 8.46 -9.47
C PRO A 209 11.64 7.73 -8.51
N TRP A 210 11.12 7.31 -7.34
CA TRP A 210 11.99 6.78 -6.27
C TRP A 210 12.89 5.61 -6.73
N PHE A 211 12.40 4.81 -7.68
CA PHE A 211 13.10 3.63 -8.21
C PHE A 211 14.16 3.96 -9.27
N SER A 212 14.13 5.16 -9.85
CA SER A 212 15.02 5.60 -10.93
C SER A 212 16.37 6.14 -10.41
N HIS A 213 16.54 6.29 -9.10
CA HIS A 213 17.81 6.71 -8.51
C HIS A 213 18.87 5.60 -8.65
N PRO A 214 19.99 5.82 -9.36
CA PRO A 214 20.97 4.77 -9.67
C PRO A 214 21.66 4.22 -8.41
N GLU A 215 21.90 5.10 -7.43
CA GLU A 215 22.55 4.76 -6.16
C GLU A 215 21.57 4.32 -5.08
N ARG A 216 20.31 4.01 -5.43
CA ARG A 216 19.35 3.49 -4.43
C ARG A 216 19.92 2.23 -3.78
N LYS A 217 19.89 2.18 -2.45
CA LYS A 217 20.43 1.05 -1.68
C LYS A 217 19.77 -0.29 -2.00
N THR A 218 18.57 -0.27 -2.56
CA THR A 218 17.77 -1.45 -2.89
C THR A 218 17.89 -1.90 -4.35
N ARG A 219 18.85 -1.38 -5.13
CA ARG A 219 18.94 -1.61 -6.60
C ARG A 219 18.92 -3.08 -7.03
N ASN A 220 19.39 -3.98 -6.17
CA ASN A 220 19.47 -5.42 -6.43
C ASN A 220 18.32 -6.22 -5.79
N ASP A 221 17.41 -5.55 -5.07
CA ASP A 221 16.29 -6.18 -4.37
C ASP A 221 15.02 -6.15 -5.24
N LYS A 222 14.22 -7.22 -5.15
CA LYS A 222 12.89 -7.29 -5.79
C LYS A 222 11.86 -6.56 -4.96
N ILE A 223 11.34 -5.44 -5.47
CA ILE A 223 10.35 -4.60 -4.81
C ILE A 223 9.03 -4.64 -5.59
N ILE A 224 7.96 -5.00 -4.90
CA ILE A 224 6.58 -4.99 -5.39
C ILE A 224 5.84 -3.84 -4.71
N PHE A 225 5.17 -3.00 -5.50
CA PHE A 225 4.42 -1.86 -4.98
C PHE A 225 3.18 -1.52 -5.81
N GLY A 226 2.33 -0.67 -5.24
CA GLY A 226 1.08 -0.19 -5.79
C GLY A 226 1.04 1.35 -5.86
N HIS A 227 -0.07 1.97 -5.44
CA HIS A 227 -0.28 3.42 -5.18
C HIS A 227 -0.18 4.39 -6.37
N TRP A 228 0.72 4.13 -7.30
CA TRP A 228 1.05 5.04 -8.39
C TRP A 228 0.31 4.67 -9.67
N ALA A 229 -1.03 4.71 -9.66
CA ALA A 229 -1.87 4.40 -10.82
C ALA A 229 -1.46 5.11 -12.13
N ALA A 230 -1.00 6.38 -12.05
CA ALA A 230 -0.52 7.14 -13.21
C ALA A 230 0.76 6.56 -13.87
N LEU A 231 1.42 5.59 -13.22
CA LEU A 231 2.52 4.81 -13.78
C LEU A 231 2.01 3.67 -14.68
N GLU A 232 0.75 3.23 -14.50
CA GLU A 232 0.11 2.16 -15.26
C GLU A 232 0.94 0.86 -15.29
N GLY A 233 1.59 0.52 -14.17
CA GLY A 233 2.47 -0.64 -14.07
C GLY A 233 3.83 -0.52 -14.77
N ARG A 234 4.15 0.61 -15.42
CA ARG A 234 5.37 0.82 -16.21
C ARG A 234 6.50 1.45 -15.40
N ALA A 235 7.12 0.67 -14.50
CA ALA A 235 8.29 1.13 -13.74
C ALA A 235 9.61 1.11 -14.54
N ASP A 236 9.70 0.28 -15.58
CA ASP A 236 10.83 0.15 -16.51
C ASP A 236 12.22 0.07 -15.82
N THR A 237 12.26 -0.54 -14.63
CA THR A 237 13.45 -0.66 -13.79
C THR A 237 13.60 -2.11 -13.33
N PRO A 238 14.79 -2.73 -13.51
CA PRO A 238 15.01 -4.11 -13.06
C PRO A 238 14.66 -4.31 -11.58
N ASN A 239 14.02 -5.44 -11.28
CA ASN A 239 13.58 -5.83 -9.93
C ASN A 239 12.52 -4.91 -9.30
N VAL A 240 11.87 -4.03 -10.07
CA VAL A 240 10.80 -3.16 -9.57
C VAL A 240 9.50 -3.49 -10.29
N PHE A 241 8.51 -3.93 -9.52
CA PHE A 241 7.24 -4.45 -10.02
C PHE A 241 6.09 -3.55 -9.54
N ALA A 242 5.65 -2.64 -10.40
CA ALA A 242 4.48 -1.80 -10.17
C ALA A 242 3.21 -2.57 -10.53
N LEU A 243 2.31 -2.78 -9.57
CA LEU A 243 1.08 -3.54 -9.77
C LEU A 243 -0.19 -2.67 -9.83
N ASP A 244 -0.09 -1.41 -9.40
CA ASP A 244 -1.19 -0.46 -9.56
C ASP A 244 -1.34 -0.06 -11.03
N THR A 245 -2.40 -0.59 -11.62
CA THR A 245 -2.81 -0.38 -13.03
C THR A 245 -4.15 0.32 -13.10
N GLY A 246 -4.54 1.01 -12.02
CA GLY A 246 -5.67 1.93 -11.99
C GLY A 246 -7.04 1.27 -12.09
N CYS A 247 -7.26 0.14 -11.41
CA CYS A 247 -8.53 -0.60 -11.48
C CYS A 247 -9.76 0.27 -11.25
N VAL A 248 -9.79 1.05 -10.16
CA VAL A 248 -10.94 1.91 -9.82
C VAL A 248 -11.15 3.06 -10.82
N TRP A 249 -10.16 3.32 -11.67
CA TRP A 249 -10.20 4.35 -12.71
C TRP A 249 -10.54 3.79 -14.09
N GLY A 250 -10.98 2.54 -14.17
CA GLY A 250 -11.30 1.87 -15.45
C GLY A 250 -10.10 1.28 -16.17
N GLY A 251 -8.97 1.17 -15.50
CA GLY A 251 -7.84 0.36 -15.95
C GLY A 251 -8.05 -1.12 -15.62
N TYR A 252 -7.00 -1.74 -15.11
CA TYR A 252 -6.98 -3.17 -14.80
C TYR A 252 -6.67 -3.41 -13.32
N LEU A 253 -7.10 -4.57 -12.82
CA LEU A 253 -6.54 -5.13 -11.60
C LEU A 253 -5.48 -6.15 -12.00
N THR A 254 -4.25 -5.94 -11.54
CA THR A 254 -3.09 -6.73 -11.97
C THR A 254 -2.54 -7.59 -10.84
N ALA A 255 -2.25 -8.85 -11.17
CA ALA A 255 -1.52 -9.79 -10.35
C ALA A 255 -0.19 -10.19 -11.00
N MET A 256 0.82 -10.45 -10.18
CA MET A 256 2.07 -11.11 -10.56
C MET A 256 2.22 -12.41 -9.75
N ARG A 257 2.48 -13.53 -10.42
CA ARG A 257 2.82 -14.79 -9.74
C ARG A 257 4.30 -14.80 -9.40
N LEU A 258 4.63 -14.91 -8.11
CA LEU A 258 6.02 -14.73 -7.64
C LEU A 258 7.02 -15.78 -8.11
N SER A 259 6.57 -16.98 -8.49
CA SER A 259 7.47 -18.08 -8.87
C SER A 259 8.14 -17.91 -10.23
N ASP A 260 7.47 -17.20 -11.13
CA ASP A 260 7.88 -17.03 -12.54
C ASP A 260 7.66 -15.60 -13.04
N GLU A 261 7.30 -14.67 -12.15
CA GLU A 261 7.06 -13.25 -12.42
C GLU A 261 6.04 -13.00 -13.54
N LYS A 262 5.15 -13.98 -13.78
CA LYS A 262 4.11 -13.87 -14.80
C LYS A 262 2.98 -12.96 -14.34
N PHE A 263 2.59 -12.03 -15.22
CA PHE A 263 1.50 -11.09 -14.98
C PHE A 263 0.16 -11.62 -15.49
N PHE A 264 -0.90 -11.24 -14.77
CA PHE A 264 -2.29 -11.51 -15.06
C PHE A 264 -3.09 -10.25 -14.78
N CYS A 265 -4.10 -9.96 -15.59
CA CYS A 265 -4.96 -8.81 -15.37
C CYS A 265 -6.44 -9.19 -15.52
N ALA A 266 -7.30 -8.52 -14.78
CA ALA A 266 -8.74 -8.48 -15.03
C ALA A 266 -9.12 -7.04 -15.36
N ASP A 267 -9.93 -6.87 -16.41
CA ASP A 267 -10.55 -5.59 -16.73
C ASP A 267 -11.41 -5.13 -15.54
N CYS A 268 -11.41 -3.84 -15.23
CA CYS A 268 -12.22 -3.30 -14.15
C CYS A 268 -13.55 -2.70 -14.62
N GLY A 269 -13.70 -2.43 -15.93
CA GLY A 269 -14.97 -2.19 -16.62
C GLY A 269 -15.99 -1.34 -15.85
N VAL A 270 -15.53 -0.17 -15.37
CA VAL A 270 -16.32 0.77 -14.55
C VAL A 270 -17.55 1.28 -15.31
#